data_AF-A0A1A8D311-F1
#
_entry.id   AF-A0A1A8D311-F1
#
_cell.length_a   1.000
_cell.length_b   1.000
_cell.length_c   1.000
_cell.angle_alpha   90.00
_cell.angle_beta   90.00
_cell.angle_gamma   90.00
#
_symmetry.space_group_name_H-M   'P 1'
#
loop_
_entity.id
_entity.type
_entity.pdbx_description
1 polymer ?
#
loop_
_entity_poly.entity_id
_entity_poly.type
_entity_poly.pdbx_seq_one_letter_code
_entity_poly.pdbx_strand_id
1 'polypeptide(L)'
;MTEGIVGKRDMRQPVPHHCHLFLGGALLLLLAHSALSCPARCECSPQTKSVTCYRKRLPSIPEGVPIETRILDLSKNKLRIVTPDNFSSFLQLEDLDLSDNQISVVEPGSFRSQLALRSLNFRSNVIQLVPEGVLSGLTNLTHIDLSHNRLVVLLDHAFQDLRRLTSLDVGDNELVFISQRAFTGLLGLQSLTLERSNLTVIPTDALAHLHNLAELRMRHLSISFLKPFSFKRLTRLRHLEIDFWPWLETLPPLSLHGLNLTTLFVTNTNLSAFPGAALRRQPNLTHLNLSYCRIQHIHQGELDQLHHLVELRLQGAKLLSIEPLAFVGLKSLRLLDVSQNHLDTLQRGVFSSADSLQRLCLGGNPLVCDCRLLWLLNSHKPPSLQILDIQPECTAPEHLRGRALRELKEPLVSRYMTCTKPRIGPNATLMADEGQPARLSCRAEGAPRPSVVWITPHRRYVTTKSSGRVGVQADGSLEIKEAELHDSGVYLCIASNPAGNATLSASLTVKSLGTGDRFSYSNRSSNYLMDSNSTWGNGTVLYNITVPIDLKTIIISTAMGCLSFLGVVVFCFLLLFAWSRGKGRHKNNFDIEYVPRKSNGAANDAAETSGPRRVNMKMI
;
A
#
# COMPACT_ATOMS: atom_id res chain seq x y z
N MET A 1 44.40 77.04 19.01
CA MET A 1 43.71 78.35 19.03
C MET A 1 42.57 78.24 20.02
N THR A 2 42.62 79.10 21.04
CA THR A 2 41.52 79.61 21.89
C THR A 2 40.64 78.56 22.60
N GLU A 3 40.85 78.34 23.92
CA GLU A 3 40.22 79.10 25.03
C GLU A 3 38.69 78.98 24.97
N GLY A 4 38.00 78.38 25.94
CA GLY A 4 37.92 78.68 27.37
C GLY A 4 36.50 78.24 27.82
N ILE A 5 36.05 78.16 29.06
CA ILE A 5 36.51 78.71 30.33
C ILE A 5 35.52 78.17 31.40
N VAL A 6 36.06 77.71 32.55
CA VAL A 6 35.62 77.97 33.94
C VAL A 6 34.22 77.48 34.39
N GLY A 7 33.98 76.98 35.61
CA GLY A 7 34.73 76.89 36.88
C GLY A 7 33.72 76.45 37.97
N LYS A 8 34.05 75.52 38.87
CA LYS A 8 34.78 75.64 40.16
C LYS A 8 33.95 76.20 41.34
N ARG A 9 34.04 75.45 42.47
CA ARG A 9 33.95 75.86 43.90
C ARG A 9 32.55 76.06 44.50
N ASP A 10 32.27 75.82 45.78
CA ASP A 10 33.01 75.48 47.02
C ASP A 10 32.00 74.81 48.00
N MET A 11 32.34 73.77 48.78
CA MET A 11 32.87 73.78 50.17
C MET A 11 32.06 74.54 51.25
N ARG A 12 31.41 73.81 52.19
CA ARG A 12 31.64 73.80 53.68
C ARG A 12 30.42 73.31 54.52
N GLN A 13 30.76 72.57 55.58
CA GLN A 13 29.96 72.02 56.73
C GLN A 13 29.40 73.15 57.67
N PRO A 14 28.73 72.93 58.85
CA PRO A 14 28.34 71.72 59.64
C PRO A 14 26.90 71.69 60.30
N VAL A 15 26.46 70.48 60.75
CA VAL A 15 25.75 69.98 61.99
C VAL A 15 24.94 71.00 62.88
N PRO A 16 23.77 70.73 63.57
CA PRO A 16 23.33 69.50 64.31
C PRO A 16 21.81 69.08 64.38
N HIS A 17 21.61 67.87 64.95
CA HIS A 17 20.53 67.36 65.83
C HIS A 17 19.03 67.44 65.42
N HIS A 18 18.40 66.28 65.19
CA HIS A 18 17.47 65.67 66.16
C HIS A 18 17.10 64.22 65.80
N CYS A 19 17.12 63.37 66.83
CA CYS A 19 16.58 62.00 66.87
C CYS A 19 15.12 61.97 66.42
N HIS A 20 14.72 60.97 65.64
CA HIS A 20 13.65 60.02 65.97
C HIS A 20 13.48 58.97 64.85
N LEU A 21 13.51 57.70 65.26
CA LEU A 21 12.92 56.50 64.64
C LEU A 21 12.98 56.36 63.10
N PHE A 22 13.68 55.34 62.61
CA PHE A 22 13.05 54.28 61.80
C PHE A 22 14.04 53.13 61.60
N LEU A 23 13.90 52.11 62.44
CA LEU A 23 14.64 50.84 62.43
C LEU A 23 14.13 49.89 61.32
N GLY A 24 13.89 50.43 60.11
CA GLY A 24 13.16 49.74 59.04
C GLY A 24 13.88 49.68 57.68
N GLY A 25 15.13 50.16 57.58
CA GLY A 25 15.84 50.26 56.29
C GLY A 25 16.79 49.10 55.96
N ALA A 26 17.18 48.28 56.95
CA ALA A 26 18.20 47.25 56.76
C ALA A 26 17.66 45.90 56.28
N LEU A 27 16.35 45.68 56.28
CA LEU A 27 15.72 44.44 55.78
C LEU A 27 15.39 44.51 54.27
N LEU A 28 15.35 45.71 53.68
CA LEU A 28 15.05 45.92 52.26
C LEU A 28 16.28 45.82 51.34
N LEU A 29 17.50 45.83 51.90
CA LEU A 29 18.75 45.61 51.15
C LEU A 29 19.22 44.15 51.18
N LEU A 30 18.62 43.30 52.03
CA LEU A 30 18.86 41.85 52.08
C LEU A 30 17.82 41.02 51.30
N LEU A 31 16.72 41.64 50.83
CA LEU A 31 15.71 41.01 49.98
C LEU A 31 15.88 41.31 48.47
N ALA A 32 16.95 42.01 48.08
CA ALA A 32 17.24 42.37 46.69
C ALA A 32 18.28 41.46 46.00
N HIS A 33 18.58 40.28 46.58
CA HIS A 33 19.58 39.34 46.04
C HIS A 33 19.03 37.97 45.62
N SER A 34 17.72 37.78 45.56
CA SER A 34 17.09 36.54 45.05
C SER A 34 16.31 36.72 43.74
N ALA A 35 16.44 37.88 43.09
CA ALA A 35 15.77 38.19 41.84
C ALA A 35 16.80 38.50 40.76
N LEU A 36 17.38 37.47 40.14
CA LEU A 36 17.81 37.42 38.71
C LEU A 36 18.46 36.04 38.39
N SER A 37 17.78 34.93 38.67
CA SER A 37 18.23 33.57 38.28
C SER A 37 17.83 33.20 36.86
N CYS A 38 17.88 34.14 35.91
CA CYS A 38 17.62 33.85 34.50
C CYS A 38 18.92 34.11 33.72
N PRO A 39 19.38 33.19 32.85
CA PRO A 39 20.57 33.42 32.07
C PRO A 39 20.44 34.67 31.21
N ALA A 40 21.47 35.53 31.19
CA ALA A 40 21.42 36.85 30.55
C ALA A 40 21.02 36.86 29.06
N ARG A 41 21.17 35.73 28.36
CA ARG A 41 20.81 35.58 26.93
C ARG A 41 19.46 34.92 26.70
N CYS A 42 18.83 34.38 27.75
CA CYS A 42 17.61 33.60 27.67
C CYS A 42 16.42 34.39 28.24
N GLU A 43 15.22 33.91 27.92
CA GLU A 43 13.97 34.45 28.43
C GLU A 43 13.34 33.43 29.37
N CYS A 44 13.00 33.85 30.60
CA CYS A 44 12.44 32.97 31.61
C CYS A 44 11.04 33.43 32.00
N SER A 45 10.08 32.51 31.99
CA SER A 45 8.71 32.75 32.43
C SER A 45 8.46 32.00 33.75
N PRO A 46 8.38 32.72 34.90
CA PRO A 46 8.20 32.08 36.20
C PRO A 46 6.82 31.43 36.37
N GLN A 47 5.78 31.94 35.70
CA GLN A 47 4.41 31.40 35.77
C GLN A 47 4.32 29.99 35.16
N THR A 48 4.99 29.79 34.03
CA THR A 48 5.01 28.51 33.32
C THR A 48 6.23 27.66 33.68
N LYS A 49 7.15 28.21 34.49
CA LYS A 49 8.45 27.63 34.80
C LYS A 49 9.21 27.22 33.53
N SER A 50 9.13 28.07 32.50
CA SER A 50 9.76 27.83 31.21
C SER A 50 10.96 28.73 31.00
N VAL A 51 11.98 28.20 30.34
CA VAL A 51 13.20 28.92 29.96
C VAL A 51 13.46 28.70 28.48
N THR A 52 13.52 29.78 27.72
CA THR A 52 13.73 29.74 26.28
C THR A 52 15.04 30.44 25.91
N CYS A 53 15.91 29.71 25.22
CA CYS A 53 17.22 30.14 24.76
C CYS A 53 17.35 29.96 23.24
N TYR A 54 16.27 30.23 22.51
CA TYR A 54 16.21 30.08 21.06
C TYR A 54 17.21 30.97 20.32
N ARG A 55 17.99 30.39 19.39
CA ARG A 55 18.93 31.11 18.50
C ARG A 55 19.98 31.96 19.23
N LYS A 56 20.45 31.53 20.40
CA LYS A 56 21.42 32.29 21.22
C LYS A 56 22.88 31.93 20.95
N ARG A 57 23.14 31.01 20.01
CA ARG A 57 24.47 30.52 19.60
C ARG A 57 25.28 29.95 20.78
N LEU A 58 24.60 29.31 21.73
CA LEU A 58 25.21 28.77 22.94
C LEU A 58 26.07 27.54 22.62
N PRO A 59 27.34 27.48 23.06
CA PRO A 59 28.22 26.32 22.87
C PRO A 59 28.00 25.23 23.93
N SER A 60 27.46 25.61 25.09
CA SER A 60 27.14 24.75 26.23
C SER A 60 25.83 25.23 26.87
N ILE A 61 25.27 24.44 27.77
CA ILE A 61 24.09 24.82 28.54
C ILE A 61 24.47 25.99 29.45
N PRO A 62 23.68 27.07 29.49
CA PRO A 62 24.03 28.28 30.23
C PRO A 62 23.90 28.06 31.74
N GLU A 63 24.83 28.63 32.51
CA GLU A 63 24.71 28.69 33.97
C GLU A 63 23.57 29.64 34.39
N GLY A 64 22.98 29.38 35.55
CA GLY A 64 21.91 30.21 36.11
C GLY A 64 20.51 29.89 35.58
N VAL A 65 20.27 28.71 35.01
CA VAL A 65 18.90 28.22 34.75
C VAL A 65 18.24 27.81 36.08
N PRO A 66 17.01 28.23 36.39
CA PRO A 66 16.32 27.84 37.63
C PRO A 66 16.13 26.32 37.77
N ILE A 67 16.36 25.77 38.97
CA ILE A 67 16.22 24.33 39.24
C ILE A 67 14.76 23.84 39.16
N GLU A 68 13.78 24.72 39.36
CA GLU A 68 12.35 24.42 39.22
C GLU A 68 11.83 24.47 37.77
N THR A 69 12.71 24.66 36.78
CA THR A 69 12.34 24.71 35.36
C THR A 69 11.66 23.41 34.93
N ARG A 70 10.49 23.53 34.28
CA ARG A 70 9.72 22.43 33.70
C ARG A 70 9.87 22.32 32.20
N ILE A 71 10.01 23.44 31.52
CA ILE A 71 10.14 23.50 30.06
C ILE A 71 11.44 24.22 29.73
N LEU A 72 12.35 23.55 29.05
CA LEU A 72 13.64 24.12 28.66
C LEU A 72 13.82 24.01 27.14
N ASP A 73 13.81 25.15 26.47
CA ASP A 73 14.07 25.26 25.04
C ASP A 73 15.49 25.78 24.79
N LEU A 74 16.36 24.91 24.30
CA LEU A 74 17.73 25.21 23.88
C LEU A 74 17.89 25.03 22.36
N SER A 75 16.80 25.13 21.60
CA SER A 75 16.81 24.90 20.15
C SER A 75 17.58 25.99 19.38
N LYS A 76 18.08 25.61 18.19
CA LYS A 76 18.87 26.48 17.29
C LYS A 76 20.11 27.08 17.93
N ASN A 77 20.85 26.29 18.70
CA ASN A 77 22.12 26.67 19.31
C ASN A 77 23.31 25.94 18.65
N LYS A 78 24.44 25.85 19.34
CA LYS A 78 25.67 25.21 18.87
C LYS A 78 26.16 24.13 19.83
N LEU A 79 25.24 23.48 20.56
CA LEU A 79 25.56 22.39 21.48
C LEU A 79 26.11 21.20 20.69
N ARG A 80 27.16 20.56 21.21
CA ARG A 80 27.85 19.43 20.54
C ARG A 80 27.79 18.12 21.30
N ILE A 81 27.80 18.19 22.63
CA ILE A 81 27.87 17.03 23.52
C ILE A 81 26.87 17.26 24.64
N VAL A 82 26.21 16.18 25.06
CA VAL A 82 25.39 16.13 26.27
C VAL A 82 26.02 15.13 27.24
N THR A 83 26.28 15.57 28.48
CA THR A 83 26.91 14.79 29.55
C THR A 83 25.96 14.61 30.75
N PRO A 84 26.20 13.64 31.66
CA PRO A 84 25.39 13.44 32.88
C PRO A 84 25.19 14.66 33.78
N ASP A 85 26.20 15.53 33.85
CA ASP A 85 26.16 16.68 34.75
C ASP A 85 25.24 17.80 34.24
N ASN A 86 25.07 17.90 32.91
CA ASN A 86 24.39 18.98 32.23
C ASN A 86 22.96 19.25 32.71
N PHE A 87 22.19 18.20 32.99
CA PHE A 87 20.79 18.33 33.38
C PHE A 87 20.50 17.86 34.81
N SER A 88 21.49 17.29 35.49
CA SER A 88 21.37 16.62 36.81
C SER A 88 20.57 17.40 37.86
N SER A 89 20.62 18.74 37.81
CA SER A 89 19.94 19.65 38.74
C SER A 89 18.45 19.88 38.44
N PHE A 90 17.97 19.61 37.23
CA PHE A 90 16.59 19.90 36.78
C PHE A 90 15.66 18.68 36.97
N LEU A 91 15.36 18.35 38.23
CA LEU A 91 14.56 17.16 38.58
C LEU A 91 13.08 17.25 38.16
N GLN A 92 12.57 18.47 37.94
CA GLN A 92 11.18 18.73 37.55
C GLN A 92 10.99 18.94 36.04
N LEU A 93 12.03 18.71 35.23
CA LEU A 93 11.98 18.95 33.80
C LEU A 93 10.99 17.99 33.13
N GLU A 94 9.98 18.53 32.46
CA GLU A 94 8.93 17.79 31.75
C GLU A 94 9.18 17.83 30.23
N ASP A 95 9.57 18.97 29.68
CA ASP A 95 9.81 19.13 28.25
C ASP A 95 11.20 19.73 27.98
N LEU A 96 11.99 19.05 27.15
CA LEU A 96 13.33 19.48 26.77
C LEU A 96 13.48 19.51 25.25
N ASP A 97 13.73 20.71 24.71
CA ASP A 97 14.00 20.90 23.29
C ASP A 97 15.50 21.19 23.05
N LEU A 98 16.16 20.27 22.37
CA LEU A 98 17.56 20.34 21.93
C LEU A 98 17.67 20.36 20.40
N SER A 99 16.58 20.65 19.69
CA SER A 99 16.54 20.59 18.23
C SER A 99 17.42 21.65 17.55
N ASP A 100 17.78 21.39 16.30
CA ASP A 100 18.59 22.28 15.46
C ASP A 100 19.92 22.69 16.12
N ASN A 101 20.61 21.75 16.77
CA ASN A 101 21.93 21.94 17.36
C ASN A 101 23.01 21.20 16.52
N GLN A 102 24.18 20.95 17.11
CA GLN A 102 25.27 20.19 16.48
C GLN A 102 25.64 18.97 17.34
N ILE A 103 24.66 18.39 18.04
CA ILE A 103 24.89 17.30 18.99
C ILE A 103 25.30 16.06 18.23
N SER A 104 26.51 15.56 18.49
CA SER A 104 27.04 14.34 17.89
C SER A 104 27.09 13.18 18.88
N VAL A 105 27.25 13.48 20.17
CA VAL A 105 27.42 12.49 21.24
C VAL A 105 26.51 12.84 22.41
N VAL A 106 25.78 11.85 22.89
CA VAL A 106 25.03 11.89 24.15
C VAL A 106 25.58 10.77 25.01
N GLU A 107 26.14 11.09 26.17
CA GLU A 107 26.77 10.10 27.03
C GLU A 107 25.73 9.25 27.78
N PRO A 108 25.99 7.95 28.01
CA PRO A 108 25.11 7.10 28.82
C PRO A 108 24.82 7.71 30.20
N GLY A 109 23.54 7.70 30.61
CA GLY A 109 23.13 8.31 31.88
C GLY A 109 22.94 9.82 31.87
N SER A 110 23.08 10.48 30.71
CA SER A 110 22.82 11.93 30.54
C SER A 110 21.46 12.38 31.08
N PHE A 111 20.47 11.49 31.04
CA PHE A 111 19.09 11.77 31.45
C PHE A 111 18.61 10.99 32.68
N ARG A 112 19.53 10.41 33.45
CA ARG A 112 19.19 9.47 34.53
C ARG A 112 18.35 10.09 35.65
N SER A 113 18.51 11.39 35.89
CA SER A 113 17.84 12.12 36.97
C SER A 113 16.50 12.74 36.55
N GLN A 114 16.19 12.80 35.25
CA GLN A 114 15.03 13.51 34.69
C GLN A 114 13.81 12.59 34.61
N LEU A 115 13.38 12.06 35.76
CA LEU A 115 12.26 11.11 35.87
C LEU A 115 10.89 11.72 35.52
N ALA A 116 10.78 13.05 35.51
CA ALA A 116 9.58 13.79 35.15
C ALA A 116 9.43 14.05 33.65
N LEU A 117 10.48 13.76 32.85
CA LEU A 117 10.53 14.11 31.44
C LEU A 117 9.46 13.35 30.64
N ARG A 118 8.73 14.09 29.80
CA ARG A 118 7.63 13.63 28.95
C ARG A 118 7.94 13.82 27.47
N SER A 119 8.59 14.93 27.11
CA SER A 119 8.99 15.22 25.74
C SER A 119 10.48 15.50 25.65
N LEU A 120 11.15 14.87 24.69
CA LEU A 120 12.57 15.08 24.40
C LEU A 120 12.78 15.23 22.89
N ASN A 121 13.23 16.40 22.46
CA ASN A 121 13.42 16.69 21.05
C ASN A 121 14.91 16.81 20.70
N PHE A 122 15.39 15.91 19.84
CA PHE A 122 16.74 15.90 19.28
C PHE A 122 16.76 16.14 17.76
N ARG A 123 15.65 16.60 17.18
CA ARG A 123 15.52 16.83 15.74
C ARG A 123 16.64 17.71 15.19
N SER A 124 17.07 17.45 13.96
CA SER A 124 18.06 18.30 13.26
C SER A 124 19.39 18.41 14.02
N ASN A 125 19.95 17.28 14.43
CA ASN A 125 21.28 17.19 15.04
C ASN A 125 22.20 16.30 14.16
N VAL A 126 23.35 15.87 14.68
CA VAL A 126 24.32 15.03 13.96
C VAL A 126 24.60 13.72 14.71
N ILE A 127 23.60 13.21 15.41
CA ILE A 127 23.68 11.96 16.18
C ILE A 127 23.78 10.77 15.20
N GLN A 128 24.79 9.93 15.38
CA GLN A 128 25.06 8.77 14.50
C GLN A 128 24.52 7.44 15.05
N LEU A 129 24.36 7.38 16.37
CA LEU A 129 24.09 6.18 17.14
C LEU A 129 23.31 6.58 18.39
N VAL A 130 22.32 5.77 18.77
CA VAL A 130 21.74 5.78 20.12
C VAL A 130 22.29 4.55 20.86
N PRO A 131 23.34 4.71 21.69
CA PRO A 131 23.90 3.62 22.47
C PRO A 131 22.92 3.17 23.56
N GLU A 132 23.07 1.93 24.00
CA GLU A 132 22.38 1.42 25.18
C GLU A 132 22.69 2.31 26.40
N GLY A 133 21.67 2.59 27.21
CA GLY A 133 21.83 3.36 28.45
C GLY A 133 21.73 4.89 28.32
N VAL A 134 21.78 5.46 27.12
CA VAL A 134 21.64 6.93 26.92
C VAL A 134 20.26 7.43 27.37
N LEU A 135 19.21 6.69 27.03
CA LEU A 135 17.83 7.01 27.38
C LEU A 135 17.35 6.23 28.62
N SER A 136 18.28 5.67 29.39
CA SER A 136 17.93 4.90 30.59
C SER A 136 17.32 5.77 31.68
N GLY A 137 16.33 5.23 32.39
CA GLY A 137 15.62 5.93 33.47
C GLY A 137 14.45 6.83 33.03
N LEU A 138 14.33 7.14 31.73
CA LEU A 138 13.26 7.98 31.16
C LEU A 138 11.90 7.25 31.05
N THR A 139 11.41 6.70 32.16
CA THR A 139 10.22 5.84 32.20
C THR A 139 8.90 6.57 31.97
N ASN A 140 8.85 7.90 32.16
CA ASN A 140 7.68 8.75 31.93
C ASN A 140 7.66 9.43 30.56
N LEU A 141 8.69 9.21 29.73
CA LEU A 141 8.78 9.84 28.43
C LEU A 141 7.64 9.33 27.54
N THR A 142 6.90 10.25 26.93
CA THR A 142 5.78 9.95 26.02
C THR A 142 6.15 10.24 24.57
N HIS A 143 7.01 11.22 24.31
CA HIS A 143 7.40 11.60 22.96
C HIS A 143 8.91 11.79 22.85
N ILE A 144 9.49 11.26 21.77
CA ILE A 144 10.88 11.51 21.39
C ILE A 144 10.98 11.71 19.87
N ASP A 145 11.65 12.78 19.48
CA ASP A 145 11.95 13.09 18.07
C ASP A 145 13.48 13.00 17.86
N LEU A 146 13.91 11.99 17.10
CA LEU A 146 15.28 11.76 16.65
C LEU A 146 15.41 11.99 15.14
N SER A 147 14.44 12.64 14.51
CA SER A 147 14.43 12.84 13.07
C SER A 147 15.50 13.84 12.61
N HIS A 148 15.85 13.84 11.33
CA HIS A 148 16.85 14.75 10.76
C HIS A 148 18.22 14.64 11.47
N ASN A 149 18.65 13.41 11.73
CA ASN A 149 19.95 13.10 12.32
C ASN A 149 20.80 12.28 11.32
N ARG A 150 21.86 11.63 11.78
CA ARG A 150 22.75 10.79 10.96
C ARG A 150 22.75 9.33 11.44
N LEU A 151 21.63 8.86 11.99
CA LEU A 151 21.52 7.50 12.51
C LEU A 151 21.68 6.50 11.37
N VAL A 152 22.65 5.60 11.47
CA VAL A 152 22.91 4.56 10.46
C VAL A 152 22.21 3.25 10.81
N VAL A 153 22.13 2.94 12.11
CA VAL A 153 21.57 1.69 12.64
C VAL A 153 20.81 1.95 13.93
N LEU A 154 19.70 1.23 14.13
CA LEU A 154 19.08 1.07 15.45
C LEU A 154 19.51 -0.28 16.04
N LEU A 155 20.21 -0.22 17.17
CA LEU A 155 20.73 -1.37 17.88
C LEU A 155 19.67 -2.02 18.77
N ASP A 156 19.93 -3.27 19.17
CA ASP A 156 19.06 -4.00 20.09
C ASP A 156 18.93 -3.25 21.41
N HIS A 157 17.71 -3.24 21.98
CA HIS A 157 17.44 -2.68 23.32
C HIS A 157 17.69 -1.17 23.47
N ALA A 158 17.94 -0.43 22.39
CA ALA A 158 18.20 1.01 22.42
C ALA A 158 17.11 1.84 23.13
N PHE A 159 15.85 1.36 23.11
CA PHE A 159 14.70 2.03 23.71
C PHE A 159 14.02 1.22 24.85
N GLN A 160 14.73 0.27 25.46
CA GLN A 160 14.13 -0.73 26.35
C GLN A 160 13.39 -0.15 27.56
N ASP A 161 13.87 0.97 28.12
CA ASP A 161 13.31 1.57 29.33
C ASP A 161 12.10 2.48 29.07
N LEU A 162 11.83 2.84 27.81
CA LEU A 162 10.82 3.83 27.41
C LEU A 162 9.42 3.23 27.35
N ARG A 163 8.95 2.66 28.46
CA ARG A 163 7.70 1.87 28.52
C ARG A 163 6.43 2.68 28.28
N ARG A 164 6.45 3.99 28.59
CA ARG A 164 5.31 4.91 28.41
C ARG A 164 5.36 5.71 27.10
N LEU A 165 6.38 5.49 26.28
CA LEU A 165 6.55 6.19 25.02
C LEU A 165 5.38 5.88 24.11
N THR A 166 4.69 6.92 23.63
CA THR A 166 3.53 6.80 22.74
C THR A 166 3.89 7.13 21.30
N SER A 167 4.88 7.99 21.08
CA SER A 167 5.31 8.44 19.76
C SER A 167 6.82 8.48 19.65
N LEU A 168 7.34 7.86 18.58
CA LEU A 168 8.75 7.81 18.21
C LEU A 168 8.91 8.26 16.76
N ASP A 169 9.68 9.32 16.53
CA ASP A 169 10.09 9.76 15.19
C ASP A 169 11.60 9.51 15.01
N VAL A 170 11.95 8.74 13.98
CA VAL A 170 13.34 8.46 13.59
C VAL A 170 13.56 8.75 12.09
N GLY A 171 12.68 9.55 11.48
CA GLY A 171 12.75 9.89 10.05
C GLY A 171 13.97 10.72 9.67
N ASP A 172 14.26 10.86 8.38
CA ASP A 172 15.34 11.72 7.88
C ASP A 172 16.70 11.38 8.50
N ASN A 173 17.01 10.09 8.50
CA ASN A 173 18.27 9.54 8.97
C ASN A 173 18.90 8.68 7.87
N GLU A 174 20.17 8.32 8.04
CA GLU A 174 20.88 7.43 7.12
C GLU A 174 20.64 5.95 7.44
N LEU A 175 19.44 5.61 7.94
CA LEU A 175 19.13 4.28 8.46
C LEU A 175 19.18 3.24 7.34
N VAL A 176 20.15 2.32 7.43
CA VAL A 176 20.31 1.18 6.52
C VAL A 176 19.74 -0.09 7.14
N PHE A 177 19.80 -0.21 8.47
CA PHE A 177 19.41 -1.42 9.18
C PHE A 177 18.74 -1.11 10.52
N ILE A 178 17.71 -1.88 10.84
CA ILE A 178 17.05 -1.88 12.16
C ILE A 178 17.15 -3.29 12.69
N SER A 179 17.80 -3.44 13.84
CA SER A 179 18.01 -4.75 14.46
C SER A 179 16.67 -5.35 14.94
N GLN A 180 16.64 -6.68 15.05
CA GLN A 180 15.40 -7.42 15.33
C GLN A 180 14.80 -7.08 16.70
N ARG A 181 15.62 -6.64 17.68
CA ARG A 181 15.15 -6.28 19.02
C ARG A 181 15.28 -4.78 19.31
N ALA A 182 15.46 -3.95 18.27
CA ALA A 182 15.60 -2.50 18.44
C ALA A 182 14.42 -1.86 19.20
N PHE A 183 13.20 -2.33 18.92
CA PHE A 183 11.96 -1.83 19.52
C PHE A 183 11.48 -2.62 20.74
N THR A 184 12.31 -3.52 21.28
CA THR A 184 11.94 -4.25 22.50
C THR A 184 11.85 -3.30 23.69
N GLY A 185 10.80 -3.41 24.50
CA GLY A 185 10.54 -2.56 25.67
C GLY A 185 9.58 -1.39 25.41
N LEU A 186 9.31 -1.05 24.15
CA LEU A 186 8.35 -0.01 23.73
C LEU A 186 6.89 -0.47 23.84
N LEU A 187 6.47 -0.83 25.06
CA LEU A 187 5.15 -1.38 25.34
C LEU A 187 4.01 -0.38 25.13
N GLY A 188 4.27 0.93 25.30
CA GLY A 188 3.27 1.99 25.16
C GLY A 188 3.12 2.57 23.76
N LEU A 189 3.96 2.18 22.80
CA LEU A 189 4.10 2.90 21.53
C LEU A 189 2.83 2.77 20.67
N GLN A 190 2.30 3.91 20.25
CA GLN A 190 1.07 4.02 19.46
C GLN A 190 1.34 4.53 18.04
N SER A 191 2.30 5.43 17.86
CA SER A 191 2.65 6.01 16.56
C SER A 191 4.14 5.88 16.29
N LEU A 192 4.49 5.33 15.12
CA LEU A 192 5.86 5.20 14.63
C LEU A 192 5.95 5.78 13.22
N THR A 193 6.89 6.71 13.02
CA THR A 193 7.21 7.27 11.70
C THR A 193 8.61 6.85 11.29
N LEU A 194 8.72 6.22 10.13
CA LEU A 194 9.97 5.91 9.44
C LEU A 194 9.97 6.68 8.11
N GLU A 195 10.76 7.75 8.04
CA GLU A 195 10.83 8.62 6.86
C GLU A 195 12.26 8.73 6.31
N ARG A 196 12.40 8.93 4.98
CA ARG A 196 13.67 9.24 4.28
C ARG A 196 14.86 8.41 4.76
N SER A 197 14.65 7.10 4.87
CA SER A 197 15.66 6.13 5.29
C SER A 197 16.06 5.23 4.13
N ASN A 198 17.31 4.77 4.11
CA ASN A 198 17.83 3.87 3.08
C ASN A 198 17.52 2.39 3.37
N LEU A 199 16.33 2.13 3.93
CA LEU A 199 15.86 0.78 4.20
C LEU A 199 15.45 0.11 2.88
N THR A 200 16.02 -1.06 2.63
CA THR A 200 15.71 -1.88 1.45
C THR A 200 14.59 -2.89 1.69
N VAL A 201 14.33 -3.22 2.96
CA VAL A 201 13.33 -4.22 3.37
C VAL A 201 12.60 -3.72 4.63
N ILE A 202 11.32 -4.06 4.75
CA ILE A 202 10.56 -3.82 5.98
C ILE A 202 11.20 -4.60 7.15
N PRO A 203 11.48 -3.95 8.29
CA PRO A 203 12.01 -4.61 9.49
C PRO A 203 10.91 -5.38 10.23
N THR A 204 10.37 -6.43 9.60
CA THR A 204 9.19 -7.19 10.08
C THR A 204 9.36 -7.70 11.52
N ASP A 205 10.52 -8.25 11.86
CA ASP A 205 10.75 -8.84 13.18
C ASP A 205 10.92 -7.77 14.27
N ALA A 206 11.52 -6.61 13.93
CA ALA A 206 11.61 -5.48 14.85
C ALA A 206 10.22 -4.92 15.14
N LEU A 207 9.41 -4.66 14.10
CA LEU A 207 8.04 -4.16 14.23
C LEU A 207 7.13 -5.13 14.99
N ALA A 208 7.39 -6.44 14.93
CA ALA A 208 6.58 -7.45 15.61
C ALA A 208 6.57 -7.33 17.15
N HIS A 209 7.50 -6.55 17.74
CA HIS A 209 7.53 -6.26 19.18
C HIS A 209 6.55 -5.13 19.58
N LEU A 210 6.04 -4.35 18.61
CA LEU A 210 5.19 -3.19 18.84
C LEU A 210 3.70 -3.56 18.89
N HIS A 211 3.30 -4.30 19.93
CA HIS A 211 1.94 -4.85 20.06
C HIS A 211 0.83 -3.80 20.17
N ASN A 212 1.16 -2.59 20.62
CA ASN A 212 0.20 -1.50 20.84
C ASN A 212 0.19 -0.44 19.75
N LEU A 213 0.98 -0.65 18.68
CA LEU A 213 1.07 0.30 17.58
C LEU A 213 -0.28 0.45 16.90
N ALA A 214 -0.79 1.68 16.87
CA ALA A 214 -2.05 2.06 16.24
C ALA A 214 -1.82 2.67 14.86
N GLU A 215 -0.70 3.36 14.68
CA GLU A 215 -0.31 4.09 13.48
C GLU A 215 1.14 3.80 13.07
N LEU A 216 1.32 3.42 11.82
CA LEU A 216 2.63 3.21 11.20
C LEU A 216 2.70 4.02 9.91
N ARG A 217 3.64 4.97 9.87
CA ARG A 217 3.90 5.79 8.68
C ARG A 217 5.28 5.46 8.14
N MET A 218 5.33 5.09 6.86
CA MET A 218 6.55 4.76 6.16
C MET A 218 6.65 5.61 4.90
N ARG A 219 7.42 6.71 4.98
CA ARG A 219 7.48 7.73 3.94
C ARG A 219 8.85 7.77 3.28
N HIS A 220 8.90 8.05 1.99
CA HIS A 220 10.15 8.27 1.26
C HIS A 220 11.18 7.14 1.48
N LEU A 221 10.76 5.88 1.32
CA LEU A 221 11.65 4.71 1.45
C LEU A 221 11.98 4.10 0.09
N SER A 222 13.15 3.48 0.00
CA SER A 222 13.65 2.82 -1.22
C SER A 222 13.26 1.34 -1.32
N ILE A 223 12.13 0.95 -0.69
CA ILE A 223 11.66 -0.45 -0.69
C ILE A 223 10.96 -0.75 -2.02
N SER A 224 11.45 -1.76 -2.74
CA SER A 224 10.93 -2.15 -4.06
C SER A 224 9.83 -3.20 -4.04
N PHE A 225 9.74 -4.02 -2.99
CA PHE A 225 8.71 -5.05 -2.87
C PHE A 225 8.33 -5.36 -1.42
N LEU A 226 7.11 -5.85 -1.24
CA LEU A 226 6.64 -6.41 0.02
C LEU A 226 6.63 -7.94 -0.04
N LYS A 227 7.05 -8.60 1.03
CA LYS A 227 6.89 -10.05 1.17
C LYS A 227 5.49 -10.37 1.73
N PRO A 228 4.94 -11.57 1.48
CA PRO A 228 3.80 -12.06 2.23
C PRO A 228 4.09 -11.99 3.74
N PHE A 229 3.10 -11.59 4.55
CA PHE A 229 3.23 -11.43 6.00
C PHE A 229 4.33 -10.44 6.42
N SER A 230 4.52 -9.35 5.65
CA SER A 230 5.50 -8.30 5.98
C SER A 230 5.23 -7.58 7.31
N PHE A 231 3.99 -7.62 7.79
CA PHE A 231 3.58 -7.03 9.06
C PHE A 231 3.04 -8.12 9.97
N LYS A 232 3.81 -8.48 11.02
CA LYS A 232 3.44 -9.56 11.95
C LYS A 232 3.12 -8.99 13.32
N ARG A 233 2.14 -9.59 14.01
CA ARG A 233 1.80 -9.29 15.43
C ARG A 233 1.40 -7.83 15.74
N LEU A 234 1.14 -7.02 14.72
CA LEU A 234 0.62 -5.65 14.84
C LEU A 234 -0.91 -5.65 14.93
N THR A 235 -1.46 -6.26 15.99
CA THR A 235 -2.91 -6.53 16.10
C THR A 235 -3.75 -5.28 16.35
N ARG A 236 -3.16 -4.21 16.91
CA ARG A 236 -3.82 -2.93 17.17
C ARG A 236 -3.66 -1.91 16.05
N LEU A 237 -2.89 -2.23 15.00
CA LEU A 237 -2.61 -1.29 13.92
C LEU A 237 -3.89 -1.00 13.12
N ARG A 238 -4.27 0.27 13.06
CA ARG A 238 -5.46 0.76 12.37
C ARG A 238 -5.12 1.64 11.18
N HIS A 239 -4.03 2.39 11.27
CA HIS A 239 -3.57 3.29 10.22
C HIS A 239 -2.22 2.81 9.68
N LEU A 240 -2.16 2.53 8.38
CA LEU A 240 -0.93 2.24 7.66
C LEU A 240 -0.80 3.23 6.50
N GLU A 241 0.30 3.99 6.52
CA GLU A 241 0.66 4.92 5.47
C GLU A 241 1.97 4.48 4.81
N ILE A 242 1.92 4.25 3.51
CA ILE A 242 3.06 3.98 2.62
C ILE A 242 3.06 5.11 1.60
N ASP A 243 3.96 6.07 1.75
CA ASP A 243 4.00 7.23 0.87
C ASP A 243 5.38 7.39 0.24
N PHE A 244 5.40 7.74 -1.04
CA PHE A 244 6.62 7.99 -1.81
C PHE A 244 7.57 6.78 -1.81
N TRP A 245 7.09 5.63 -2.29
CA TRP A 245 7.91 4.44 -2.54
C TRP A 245 8.03 4.25 -4.06
N PRO A 246 9.02 4.89 -4.72
CA PRO A 246 9.06 5.00 -6.17
C PRO A 246 9.27 3.64 -6.88
N TRP A 247 9.81 2.65 -6.16
CA TRP A 247 10.12 1.32 -6.69
C TRP A 247 9.06 0.27 -6.39
N LEU A 248 8.01 0.60 -5.63
CA LEU A 248 6.96 -0.36 -5.27
C LEU A 248 5.98 -0.52 -6.44
N GLU A 249 6.05 -1.66 -7.13
CA GLU A 249 5.25 -1.92 -8.34
C GLU A 249 3.97 -2.72 -8.08
N THR A 250 3.97 -3.59 -7.06
CA THR A 250 2.82 -4.44 -6.74
C THR A 250 2.68 -4.63 -5.22
N LEU A 251 1.43 -4.85 -4.78
CA LEU A 251 1.12 -5.33 -3.44
C LEU A 251 0.70 -6.81 -3.54
N PRO A 252 1.59 -7.76 -3.22
CA PRO A 252 1.27 -9.16 -3.38
C PRO A 252 0.19 -9.62 -2.39
N PRO A 253 -0.51 -10.72 -2.70
CA PRO A 253 -1.47 -11.32 -1.77
C PRO A 253 -0.81 -11.61 -0.41
N LEU A 254 -1.58 -11.49 0.67
CA LEU A 254 -1.13 -11.74 2.05
C LEU A 254 -0.03 -10.80 2.58
N SER A 255 0.42 -9.81 1.82
CA SER A 255 1.39 -8.79 2.31
C SER A 255 0.88 -8.07 3.57
N LEU A 256 -0.42 -7.74 3.58
CA LEU A 256 -1.13 -7.09 4.69
C LEU A 256 -1.80 -8.09 5.66
N HIS A 257 -1.48 -9.37 5.58
CA HIS A 257 -2.11 -10.39 6.42
C HIS A 257 -1.77 -10.21 7.89
N GLY A 258 -2.77 -10.34 8.76
CA GLY A 258 -2.62 -10.18 10.21
C GLY A 258 -2.89 -8.76 10.70
N LEU A 259 -3.12 -7.82 9.79
CA LEU A 259 -3.57 -6.47 10.09
C LEU A 259 -5.10 -6.36 10.06
N ASN A 260 -5.64 -5.44 10.85
CA ASN A 260 -7.06 -5.10 10.85
C ASN A 260 -7.25 -3.58 10.69
N LEU A 261 -6.85 -3.09 9.52
CA LEU A 261 -6.76 -1.67 9.19
C LEU A 261 -8.15 -1.04 9.03
N THR A 262 -8.26 0.22 9.47
CA THR A 262 -9.37 1.12 9.12
C THR A 262 -8.95 2.09 8.03
N THR A 263 -7.67 2.47 8.01
CA THR A 263 -7.11 3.41 7.05
C THR A 263 -5.88 2.80 6.39
N LEU A 264 -5.86 2.80 5.07
CA LEU A 264 -4.70 2.38 4.28
C LEU A 264 -4.44 3.41 3.20
N PHE A 265 -3.29 4.06 3.30
CA PHE A 265 -2.80 5.00 2.30
C PHE A 265 -1.57 4.42 1.65
N VAL A 266 -1.61 4.24 0.32
CA VAL A 266 -0.48 3.85 -0.51
C VAL A 266 -0.39 4.85 -1.65
N THR A 267 0.36 5.92 -1.44
CA THR A 267 0.39 7.10 -2.32
C THR A 267 1.77 7.35 -2.89
N ASN A 268 1.83 7.98 -4.06
CA ASN A 268 3.09 8.30 -4.74
C ASN A 268 3.97 7.06 -4.95
N THR A 269 3.38 5.99 -5.48
CA THR A 269 4.06 4.71 -5.73
C THR A 269 3.94 4.30 -7.20
N ASN A 270 4.69 3.29 -7.61
CA ASN A 270 4.64 2.74 -8.97
C ASN A 270 3.63 1.58 -9.12
N LEU A 271 2.58 1.54 -8.29
CA LEU A 271 1.61 0.45 -8.34
C LEU A 271 0.90 0.40 -9.70
N SER A 272 1.12 -0.68 -10.44
CA SER A 272 0.61 -0.85 -11.82
C SER A 272 -0.79 -1.47 -11.89
N ALA A 273 -1.16 -2.24 -10.86
CA ALA A 273 -2.44 -2.93 -10.77
C ALA A 273 -3.14 -2.62 -9.43
N PHE A 274 -4.47 -2.66 -9.45
CA PHE A 274 -5.27 -2.46 -8.24
C PHE A 274 -5.04 -3.63 -7.26
N PRO A 275 -4.76 -3.38 -5.97
CA PRO A 275 -4.31 -4.42 -5.04
C PRO A 275 -5.47 -5.24 -4.40
N GLY A 276 -6.47 -5.64 -5.19
CA GLY A 276 -7.69 -6.29 -4.68
C GLY A 276 -7.42 -7.59 -3.89
N ALA A 277 -6.43 -8.39 -4.32
CA ALA A 277 -6.05 -9.62 -3.61
C ALA A 277 -5.41 -9.35 -2.23
N ALA A 278 -4.67 -8.25 -2.07
CA ALA A 278 -4.07 -7.86 -0.80
C ALA A 278 -5.10 -7.28 0.19
N LEU A 279 -6.17 -6.64 -0.34
CA LEU A 279 -7.24 -5.99 0.43
C LEU A 279 -8.39 -6.94 0.84
N ARG A 280 -8.44 -8.16 0.30
CA ARG A 280 -9.53 -9.12 0.54
C ARG A 280 -9.75 -9.48 2.02
N ARG A 281 -8.75 -9.30 2.88
CA ARG A 281 -8.77 -9.68 4.32
C ARG A 281 -8.86 -8.45 5.23
N GLN A 282 -9.32 -7.31 4.71
CA GLN A 282 -9.38 -6.02 5.40
C GLN A 282 -10.82 -5.50 5.39
N PRO A 283 -11.79 -6.25 5.95
CA PRO A 283 -13.22 -5.93 5.84
C PRO A 283 -13.58 -4.60 6.53
N ASN A 284 -12.83 -4.20 7.55
CA ASN A 284 -13.09 -3.00 8.36
C ASN A 284 -12.47 -1.72 7.77
N LEU A 285 -11.91 -1.79 6.56
CA LEU A 285 -11.30 -0.64 5.91
C LEU A 285 -12.38 0.41 5.59
N THR A 286 -12.19 1.63 6.08
CA THR A 286 -13.09 2.77 5.87
C THR A 286 -12.51 3.81 4.92
N HIS A 287 -11.19 3.98 4.92
CA HIS A 287 -10.49 4.95 4.07
C HIS A 287 -9.38 4.26 3.29
N LEU A 288 -9.46 4.34 1.96
CA LEU A 288 -8.45 3.83 1.04
C LEU A 288 -7.98 4.95 0.13
N ASN A 289 -6.68 5.23 0.15
CA ASN A 289 -6.05 6.20 -0.73
C ASN A 289 -4.96 5.52 -1.54
N LEU A 290 -5.14 5.48 -2.86
CA LEU A 290 -4.21 4.97 -3.85
C LEU A 290 -3.86 6.06 -4.89
N SER A 291 -3.87 7.32 -4.45
CA SER A 291 -3.60 8.47 -5.33
C SER A 291 -2.13 8.49 -5.78
N TYR A 292 -1.90 9.04 -6.97
CA TYR A 292 -0.58 9.15 -7.61
C TYR A 292 0.12 7.79 -7.79
N CYS A 293 -0.67 6.75 -8.05
CA CYS A 293 -0.21 5.43 -8.49
C CYS A 293 -0.20 5.32 -10.03
N ARG A 294 0.02 4.12 -10.59
CA ARG A 294 -0.03 3.85 -12.04
C ARG A 294 -1.08 2.79 -12.41
N ILE A 295 -2.20 2.81 -11.69
CA ILE A 295 -3.31 1.86 -11.83
C ILE A 295 -4.17 2.24 -13.04
N GLN A 296 -4.18 1.39 -14.07
CA GLN A 296 -4.91 1.68 -15.31
C GLN A 296 -6.36 1.18 -15.31
N HIS A 297 -6.63 0.07 -14.63
CA HIS A 297 -7.95 -0.57 -14.64
C HIS A 297 -8.36 -0.98 -13.22
N ILE A 298 -9.67 -0.89 -12.94
CA ILE A 298 -10.29 -1.50 -11.77
C ILE A 298 -11.29 -2.53 -12.29
N HIS A 299 -11.06 -3.78 -11.91
CA HIS A 299 -11.85 -4.92 -12.38
C HIS A 299 -13.00 -5.23 -11.43
N GLN A 300 -14.02 -5.89 -11.98
CA GLN A 300 -15.09 -6.45 -11.15
C GLN A 300 -14.55 -7.45 -10.13
N GLY A 301 -15.02 -7.37 -8.89
CA GLY A 301 -14.67 -8.31 -7.83
C GLY A 301 -13.52 -7.89 -6.90
N GLU A 302 -12.74 -6.86 -7.27
CA GLU A 302 -11.56 -6.44 -6.51
C GLU A 302 -11.89 -5.75 -5.18
N LEU A 303 -13.09 -5.17 -5.09
CA LEU A 303 -13.57 -4.34 -3.98
C LEU A 303 -14.73 -4.99 -3.21
N ASP A 304 -15.11 -6.22 -3.56
CA ASP A 304 -16.34 -6.87 -3.08
C ASP A 304 -16.44 -6.99 -1.56
N GLN A 305 -15.31 -7.14 -0.87
CA GLN A 305 -15.26 -7.36 0.58
C GLN A 305 -15.21 -6.07 1.41
N LEU A 306 -15.06 -4.92 0.77
CA LEU A 306 -14.85 -3.63 1.46
C LEU A 306 -16.17 -2.93 1.76
N HIS A 307 -17.06 -3.60 2.49
CA HIS A 307 -18.42 -3.13 2.76
C HIS A 307 -18.49 -1.83 3.58
N HIS A 308 -17.48 -1.59 4.41
CA HIS A 308 -17.37 -0.43 5.29
C HIS A 308 -16.60 0.74 4.67
N LEU A 309 -16.13 0.61 3.43
CA LEU A 309 -15.36 1.68 2.78
C LEU A 309 -16.25 2.91 2.57
N VAL A 310 -15.82 4.02 3.17
CA VAL A 310 -16.49 5.32 3.12
C VAL A 310 -15.83 6.22 2.08
N GLU A 311 -14.51 6.12 1.96
CA GLU A 311 -13.70 7.01 1.14
C GLU A 311 -12.72 6.22 0.29
N LEU A 312 -12.81 6.41 -1.03
CA LEU A 312 -11.88 5.87 -2.01
C LEU A 312 -11.26 7.02 -2.83
N ARG A 313 -9.94 7.18 -2.70
CA ARG A 313 -9.18 8.16 -3.49
C ARG A 313 -8.21 7.48 -4.43
N LEU A 314 -8.28 7.86 -5.70
CA LEU A 314 -7.48 7.40 -6.83
C LEU A 314 -7.09 8.60 -7.71
N GLN A 315 -6.85 9.76 -7.10
CA GLN A 315 -6.47 10.97 -7.82
C GLN A 315 -5.13 10.76 -8.52
N GLY A 316 -5.02 11.13 -9.80
CA GLY A 316 -3.73 11.05 -10.50
C GLY A 316 -3.18 9.63 -10.70
N ALA A 317 -4.02 8.60 -10.63
CA ALA A 317 -3.60 7.19 -10.69
C ALA A 317 -3.37 6.65 -12.12
N LYS A 318 -3.59 7.45 -13.16
CA LYS A 318 -3.56 7.07 -14.59
C LYS A 318 -4.65 6.07 -15.01
N LEU A 319 -5.80 6.14 -14.34
CA LEU A 319 -6.92 5.25 -14.58
C LEU A 319 -7.53 5.48 -15.98
N LEU A 320 -7.61 4.42 -16.79
CA LEU A 320 -8.19 4.41 -18.14
C LEU A 320 -9.65 3.97 -18.13
N SER A 321 -10.00 2.96 -17.32
CA SER A 321 -11.38 2.46 -17.25
C SER A 321 -11.71 1.82 -15.90
N ILE A 322 -12.96 1.94 -15.48
CA ILE A 322 -13.54 1.20 -14.36
C ILE A 322 -14.58 0.25 -14.93
N GLU A 323 -14.45 -1.06 -14.68
CA GLU A 323 -15.41 -2.04 -15.17
C GLU A 323 -16.80 -1.83 -14.54
N PRO A 324 -17.89 -2.09 -15.27
CA PRO A 324 -19.22 -2.16 -14.69
C PRO A 324 -19.22 -3.13 -13.50
N LEU A 325 -20.03 -2.85 -12.47
CA LEU A 325 -20.11 -3.65 -11.25
C LEU A 325 -18.82 -3.69 -10.41
N ALA A 326 -17.80 -2.88 -10.71
CA ALA A 326 -16.58 -2.82 -9.89
C ALA A 326 -16.84 -2.42 -8.42
N PHE A 327 -17.89 -1.63 -8.14
CA PHE A 327 -18.20 -1.15 -6.79
C PHE A 327 -19.40 -1.86 -6.13
N VAL A 328 -19.77 -3.07 -6.57
CA VAL A 328 -20.86 -3.87 -5.96
C VAL A 328 -20.68 -4.05 -4.45
N GLY A 329 -19.43 -4.23 -3.97
CA GLY A 329 -19.15 -4.42 -2.55
C GLY A 329 -19.33 -3.17 -1.67
N LEU A 330 -19.29 -1.96 -2.27
CA LEU A 330 -19.04 -0.70 -1.57
C LEU A 330 -20.30 0.00 -1.07
N LYS A 331 -21.02 -0.65 -0.15
CA LYS A 331 -22.33 -0.17 0.36
C LYS A 331 -22.27 1.16 1.12
N SER A 332 -21.13 1.46 1.74
CA SER A 332 -20.95 2.65 2.61
C SER A 332 -20.23 3.81 1.94
N LEU A 333 -19.93 3.71 0.64
CA LEU A 333 -19.07 4.67 -0.07
C LEU A 333 -19.74 6.04 -0.17
N ARG A 334 -19.14 7.06 0.44
CA ARG A 334 -19.62 8.44 0.43
C ARG A 334 -18.80 9.35 -0.45
N LEU A 335 -17.49 9.12 -0.55
CA LEU A 335 -16.57 9.91 -1.36
C LEU A 335 -15.81 9.03 -2.34
N LEU A 336 -15.90 9.37 -3.62
CA LEU A 336 -15.05 8.83 -4.67
C LEU A 336 -14.27 9.96 -5.31
N ASP A 337 -12.94 9.89 -5.23
CA ASP A 337 -12.05 10.79 -5.94
C ASP A 337 -11.31 10.04 -7.04
N VAL A 338 -11.67 10.32 -8.29
CA VAL A 338 -11.01 9.82 -9.51
C VAL A 338 -10.55 11.00 -10.38
N SER A 339 -10.30 12.15 -9.75
CA SER A 339 -9.82 13.35 -10.45
C SER A 339 -8.43 13.15 -11.07
N GLN A 340 -8.12 13.92 -12.10
CA GLN A 340 -6.81 13.93 -12.78
C GLN A 340 -6.38 12.55 -13.32
N ASN A 341 -7.31 11.80 -13.91
CA ASN A 341 -7.05 10.51 -14.53
C ASN A 341 -7.23 10.58 -16.06
N HIS A 342 -7.32 9.41 -16.71
CA HIS A 342 -7.50 9.26 -18.15
C HIS A 342 -8.82 8.54 -18.49
N LEU A 343 -9.84 8.71 -17.65
CA LEU A 343 -11.14 8.09 -17.84
C LEU A 343 -11.86 8.73 -19.04
N ASP A 344 -12.34 7.90 -19.96
CA ASP A 344 -13.23 8.31 -21.05
C ASP A 344 -14.69 8.43 -20.57
N THR A 345 -15.10 7.62 -19.60
CA THR A 345 -16.46 7.62 -19.06
C THR A 345 -16.48 7.16 -17.60
N LEU A 346 -17.58 7.47 -16.91
CA LEU A 346 -17.96 6.84 -15.65
C LEU A 346 -19.42 6.41 -15.73
N GLN A 347 -19.67 5.12 -16.00
CA GLN A 347 -21.02 4.60 -16.22
C GLN A 347 -21.76 4.41 -14.90
N ARG A 348 -23.09 4.62 -14.90
CA ARG A 348 -23.93 4.33 -13.72
C ARG A 348 -23.84 2.88 -13.26
N GLY A 349 -23.65 1.94 -14.19
CA GLY A 349 -23.50 0.51 -13.91
C GLY A 349 -22.28 0.14 -13.06
N VAL A 350 -21.32 1.05 -12.88
CA VAL A 350 -20.23 0.90 -11.90
C VAL A 350 -20.79 0.91 -10.47
N PHE A 351 -21.82 1.72 -10.21
CA PHE A 351 -22.47 1.93 -8.92
C PHE A 351 -23.76 1.09 -8.83
N SER A 352 -23.64 -0.22 -8.63
CA SER A 352 -24.82 -1.07 -8.38
C SER A 352 -25.30 -1.05 -6.94
N SER A 353 -24.42 -0.70 -6.00
CA SER A 353 -24.66 -0.82 -4.54
C SER A 353 -24.15 0.38 -3.74
N ALA A 354 -23.60 1.39 -4.44
CA ALA A 354 -23.07 2.61 -3.86
C ALA A 354 -24.10 3.76 -3.94
N ASP A 355 -25.36 3.48 -3.58
CA ASP A 355 -26.43 4.49 -3.53
C ASP A 355 -26.16 5.57 -2.46
N SER A 356 -25.23 5.30 -1.54
CA SER A 356 -24.78 6.19 -0.48
C SER A 356 -23.75 7.23 -0.94
N LEU A 357 -23.38 7.25 -2.24
CA LEU A 357 -22.39 8.19 -2.77
C LEU A 357 -22.91 9.63 -2.66
N GLN A 358 -22.13 10.48 -1.97
CA GLN A 358 -22.47 11.88 -1.70
C GLN A 358 -21.52 12.84 -2.41
N ARG A 359 -20.25 12.45 -2.58
CA ARG A 359 -19.20 13.32 -3.12
C ARG A 359 -18.44 12.59 -4.22
N LEU A 360 -18.35 13.23 -5.38
CA LEU A 360 -17.63 12.72 -6.54
C LEU A 360 -16.66 13.78 -7.06
N CYS A 361 -15.37 13.46 -7.13
CA CYS A 361 -14.37 14.27 -7.83
C CYS A 361 -14.03 13.56 -9.16
N LEU A 362 -14.39 14.19 -10.29
CA LEU A 362 -14.18 13.65 -11.65
C LEU A 362 -13.40 14.61 -12.55
N GLY A 363 -13.07 15.82 -12.08
CA GLY A 363 -12.36 16.83 -12.85
C GLY A 363 -11.01 16.35 -13.40
N GLY A 364 -10.55 16.95 -14.49
CA GLY A 364 -9.26 16.61 -15.11
C GLY A 364 -9.21 15.23 -15.79
N ASN A 365 -10.35 14.72 -16.28
CA ASN A 365 -10.43 13.50 -17.09
C ASN A 365 -10.85 13.83 -18.54
N PRO A 366 -10.36 13.10 -19.56
CA PRO A 366 -10.72 13.30 -20.96
C PRO A 366 -12.09 12.66 -21.30
N LEU A 367 -13.15 13.18 -20.72
CA LEU A 367 -14.48 12.57 -20.79
C LEU A 367 -15.11 12.62 -22.19
N VAL A 368 -15.68 11.50 -22.62
CA VAL A 368 -16.52 11.36 -23.81
C VAL A 368 -17.98 11.52 -23.38
N CYS A 369 -18.56 12.67 -23.70
CA CYS A 369 -19.91 13.05 -23.34
C CYS A 369 -20.95 12.46 -24.29
N ASP A 370 -21.22 11.16 -24.11
CA ASP A 370 -22.29 10.41 -24.76
C ASP A 370 -23.38 10.01 -23.75
N CYS A 371 -24.26 9.07 -24.12
CA CYS A 371 -25.34 8.63 -23.26
C CYS A 371 -24.88 8.04 -21.90
N ARG A 372 -23.63 7.57 -21.79
CA ARG A 372 -23.07 6.95 -20.57
C ARG A 372 -22.94 7.94 -19.42
N LEU A 373 -22.77 9.23 -19.70
CA LEU A 373 -22.60 10.29 -18.71
C LEU A 373 -23.89 11.06 -18.39
N LEU A 374 -25.01 10.71 -19.02
CA LEU A 374 -26.29 11.42 -18.80
C LEU A 374 -26.70 11.47 -17.33
N TRP A 375 -26.42 10.42 -16.57
CA TRP A 375 -26.74 10.34 -15.15
C TRP A 375 -25.98 11.35 -14.27
N LEU A 376 -24.88 11.96 -14.76
CA LEU A 376 -24.12 12.98 -14.05
C LEU A 376 -24.63 14.41 -14.31
N LEU A 377 -25.51 14.59 -15.30
CA LEU A 377 -26.10 15.89 -15.59
C LEU A 377 -27.04 16.32 -14.47
N ASN A 378 -27.17 17.64 -14.25
CA ASN A 378 -28.02 18.19 -13.19
C ASN A 378 -29.47 17.67 -13.23
N SER A 379 -30.01 17.39 -14.42
CA SER A 379 -31.37 16.87 -14.61
C SER A 379 -31.56 15.42 -14.18
N HIS A 380 -30.49 14.63 -14.08
CA HIS A 380 -30.55 13.18 -13.82
C HIS A 380 -29.71 12.72 -12.62
N LYS A 381 -28.80 13.56 -12.11
CA LYS A 381 -27.95 13.22 -10.98
C LYS A 381 -28.78 13.08 -9.71
N PRO A 382 -28.43 12.14 -8.81
CA PRO A 382 -29.04 12.08 -7.49
C PRO A 382 -28.90 13.42 -6.76
N PRO A 383 -29.94 13.90 -6.05
CA PRO A 383 -29.89 15.19 -5.37
C PRO A 383 -28.83 15.22 -4.25
N SER A 384 -28.56 14.07 -3.63
CA SER A 384 -27.51 13.88 -2.62
C SER A 384 -26.09 13.97 -3.18
N LEU A 385 -25.90 13.80 -4.49
CA LEU A 385 -24.58 13.75 -5.11
C LEU A 385 -24.06 15.15 -5.46
N GLN A 386 -22.94 15.50 -4.83
CA GLN A 386 -22.17 16.71 -5.06
C GLN A 386 -20.94 16.38 -5.89
N ILE A 387 -20.82 17.02 -7.05
CA ILE A 387 -19.60 16.96 -7.86
C ILE A 387 -18.67 18.07 -7.36
N LEU A 388 -17.58 17.67 -6.72
CA LEU A 388 -16.60 18.55 -6.11
C LEU A 388 -15.42 18.80 -7.05
N ASP A 389 -14.59 19.78 -6.69
CA ASP A 389 -13.35 20.16 -7.40
C ASP A 389 -13.59 20.84 -8.79
N ILE A 390 -12.56 20.85 -9.65
CA ILE A 390 -12.62 21.27 -11.06
C ILE A 390 -13.80 20.59 -11.74
N GLN A 391 -14.66 21.38 -12.38
CA GLN A 391 -15.84 20.84 -13.03
C GLN A 391 -15.43 19.88 -14.16
N PRO A 392 -16.06 18.70 -14.27
CA PRO A 392 -15.78 17.76 -15.35
C PRO A 392 -16.17 18.37 -16.69
N GLU A 393 -15.23 18.37 -17.63
CA GLU A 393 -15.38 18.92 -18.97
C GLU A 393 -15.39 17.80 -20.02
N CYS A 394 -16.15 18.01 -21.09
CA CYS A 394 -16.18 17.10 -22.22
C CYS A 394 -14.94 17.31 -23.11
N THR A 395 -14.29 16.23 -23.51
CA THR A 395 -13.25 16.25 -24.56
C THR A 395 -13.83 15.83 -25.91
N ALA A 396 -14.82 14.93 -25.91
CA ALA A 396 -15.55 14.50 -27.09
C ALA A 396 -17.06 14.47 -26.79
N PRO A 397 -17.94 14.54 -27.81
CA PRO A 397 -17.64 14.84 -29.22
C PRO A 397 -17.13 16.28 -29.42
N GLU A 398 -16.50 16.58 -30.56
CA GLU A 398 -15.86 17.91 -30.82
C GLU A 398 -16.79 19.10 -30.56
N HIS A 399 -18.10 18.96 -30.81
CA HIS A 399 -19.09 20.02 -30.56
C HIS A 399 -19.29 20.38 -29.07
N LEU A 400 -18.94 19.47 -28.16
CA LEU A 400 -19.03 19.66 -26.71
C LEU A 400 -17.66 19.89 -26.05
N ARG A 401 -16.58 19.88 -26.82
CA ARG A 401 -15.22 19.99 -26.30
C ARG A 401 -15.02 21.25 -25.45
N GLY A 402 -14.44 21.08 -24.26
CA GLY A 402 -14.20 22.14 -23.27
C GLY A 402 -15.44 22.62 -22.50
N ARG A 403 -16.63 22.06 -22.76
CA ARG A 403 -17.84 22.43 -22.00
C ARG A 403 -17.94 21.63 -20.72
N ALA A 404 -18.26 22.30 -19.61
CA ALA A 404 -18.51 21.65 -18.33
C ALA A 404 -19.85 20.90 -18.32
N LEU A 405 -19.90 19.71 -17.70
CA LEU A 405 -21.14 18.90 -17.60
C LEU A 405 -22.31 19.66 -16.97
N ARG A 406 -22.04 20.59 -16.05
CA ARG A 406 -23.05 21.40 -15.36
C ARG A 406 -23.81 22.34 -16.31
N GLU A 407 -23.16 22.74 -17.40
CA GLU A 407 -23.68 23.69 -18.39
C GLU A 407 -24.50 23.01 -19.49
N LEU A 408 -24.40 21.68 -19.60
CA LEU A 408 -25.13 20.91 -20.61
C LEU A 408 -26.61 20.82 -20.23
N LYS A 409 -27.45 21.47 -21.04
CA LYS A 409 -28.91 21.48 -20.95
C LYS A 409 -29.50 21.21 -22.34
N GLU A 410 -30.81 21.00 -22.39
CA GLU A 410 -31.51 20.91 -23.69
C GLU A 410 -31.36 22.20 -24.51
N PRO A 411 -31.28 22.12 -25.86
CA PRO A 411 -31.39 20.93 -26.71
C PRO A 411 -30.06 20.20 -27.00
N LEU A 412 -28.95 20.62 -26.38
CA LEU A 412 -27.62 20.08 -26.65
C LEU A 412 -27.49 18.62 -26.20
N VAL A 413 -28.10 18.28 -25.06
CA VAL A 413 -28.09 16.93 -24.50
C VAL A 413 -28.74 15.95 -25.46
N SER A 414 -29.98 16.20 -25.91
CA SER A 414 -30.68 15.34 -26.85
C SER A 414 -29.99 15.21 -28.22
N ARG A 415 -29.24 16.24 -28.66
CA ARG A 415 -28.58 16.23 -29.97
C ARG A 415 -27.20 15.57 -29.98
N TYR A 416 -26.40 15.79 -28.94
CA TYR A 416 -24.98 15.39 -28.94
C TYR A 416 -24.63 14.30 -27.93
N MET A 417 -25.36 14.17 -26.82
CA MET A 417 -25.09 13.13 -25.81
C MET A 417 -25.90 11.85 -26.09
N THR A 418 -25.74 11.30 -27.28
CA THR A 418 -26.48 10.12 -27.75
C THR A 418 -25.56 8.91 -27.92
N CYS A 419 -26.14 7.72 -27.90
CA CYS A 419 -25.47 6.47 -28.23
C CYS A 419 -26.23 5.77 -29.36
N THR A 420 -25.51 5.05 -30.21
CA THR A 420 -26.09 4.29 -31.32
C THR A 420 -26.07 2.80 -30.99
N LYS A 421 -27.24 2.16 -31.10
CA LYS A 421 -27.42 0.73 -30.82
C LYS A 421 -26.53 -0.12 -31.76
N PRO A 422 -25.97 -1.26 -31.30
CA PRO A 422 -25.10 -2.07 -32.12
C PRO A 422 -25.83 -2.62 -33.35
N ARG A 423 -25.14 -2.67 -34.48
CA ARG A 423 -25.58 -3.31 -35.72
C ARG A 423 -24.55 -4.38 -36.09
N ILE A 424 -25.01 -5.61 -36.28
CA ILE A 424 -24.17 -6.74 -36.67
C ILE A 424 -24.43 -7.01 -38.16
N GLY A 425 -23.39 -7.42 -38.90
CA GLY A 425 -23.51 -7.89 -40.28
C GLY A 425 -24.43 -9.11 -40.45
N PRO A 426 -24.62 -9.62 -41.67
CA PRO A 426 -25.54 -10.72 -41.97
C PRO A 426 -25.12 -12.07 -41.35
N ASN A 427 -26.07 -13.01 -41.26
CA ASN A 427 -25.82 -14.36 -40.74
C ASN A 427 -24.70 -15.04 -41.54
N ALA A 428 -23.77 -15.70 -40.83
CA ALA A 428 -22.66 -16.40 -41.43
C ALA A 428 -22.85 -17.93 -41.33
N THR A 429 -22.70 -18.63 -42.45
CA THR A 429 -22.61 -20.09 -42.51
C THR A 429 -21.20 -20.48 -42.92
N LEU A 430 -20.56 -21.35 -42.14
CA LEU A 430 -19.21 -21.83 -42.40
C LEU A 430 -19.17 -23.36 -42.41
N MET A 431 -18.52 -23.91 -43.43
CA MET A 431 -18.11 -25.31 -43.47
C MET A 431 -16.60 -25.37 -43.22
N ALA A 432 -16.18 -26.23 -42.29
CA ALA A 432 -14.78 -26.47 -41.97
C ALA A 432 -14.51 -27.98 -41.96
N ASP A 433 -13.29 -28.39 -42.30
CA ASP A 433 -12.87 -29.79 -42.14
C ASP A 433 -12.31 -30.01 -40.73
N GLU A 434 -12.46 -31.23 -40.22
CA GLU A 434 -11.93 -31.62 -38.91
C GLU A 434 -10.43 -31.33 -38.81
N GLY A 435 -10.03 -30.69 -37.70
CA GLY A 435 -8.66 -30.24 -37.44
C GLY A 435 -8.26 -28.91 -38.09
N GLN A 436 -9.06 -28.33 -38.99
CA GLN A 436 -8.77 -27.03 -39.60
C GLN A 436 -9.26 -25.86 -38.71
N PRO A 437 -8.63 -24.67 -38.81
CA PRO A 437 -9.10 -23.50 -38.11
C PRO A 437 -10.40 -22.98 -38.72
N ALA A 438 -11.38 -22.67 -37.87
CA ALA A 438 -12.67 -22.10 -38.28
C ALA A 438 -12.85 -20.71 -37.66
N ARG A 439 -13.25 -19.73 -38.49
CA ARG A 439 -13.47 -18.34 -38.05
C ARG A 439 -14.87 -17.86 -38.39
N LEU A 440 -15.69 -17.60 -37.37
CA LEU A 440 -17.02 -17.00 -37.52
C LEU A 440 -16.94 -15.49 -37.32
N SER A 441 -17.28 -14.72 -38.36
CA SER A 441 -17.23 -13.26 -38.30
C SER A 441 -18.42 -12.69 -37.52
N CYS A 442 -18.15 -11.75 -36.60
CA CYS A 442 -19.16 -10.93 -35.96
C CYS A 442 -18.67 -9.50 -35.80
N ARG A 443 -18.59 -8.79 -36.92
CA ARG A 443 -18.25 -7.37 -36.94
C ARG A 443 -19.47 -6.56 -36.53
N ALA A 444 -19.40 -5.96 -35.35
CA ALA A 444 -20.46 -5.11 -34.81
C ALA A 444 -20.04 -3.63 -34.83
N GLU A 445 -20.92 -2.78 -35.36
CA GLU A 445 -20.75 -1.33 -35.40
C GLU A 445 -21.72 -0.66 -34.41
N GLY A 446 -21.27 0.39 -33.73
CA GLY A 446 -22.07 1.13 -32.75
C GLY A 446 -21.20 2.12 -31.99
N ALA A 447 -21.83 3.08 -31.34
CA ALA A 447 -21.17 4.12 -30.54
C ALA A 447 -21.82 4.20 -29.14
N PRO A 448 -21.07 3.96 -28.05
CA PRO A 448 -19.71 3.45 -27.98
C PRO A 448 -19.52 2.10 -28.67
N ARG A 449 -18.27 1.77 -29.00
CA ARG A 449 -17.91 0.49 -29.63
C ARG A 449 -18.44 -0.67 -28.80
N PRO A 450 -19.24 -1.59 -29.37
CA PRO A 450 -19.88 -2.66 -28.61
C PRO A 450 -18.90 -3.73 -28.16
N SER A 451 -19.14 -4.29 -26.97
CA SER A 451 -18.49 -5.51 -26.51
C SER A 451 -19.17 -6.73 -27.12
N VAL A 452 -18.39 -7.70 -27.58
CA VAL A 452 -18.88 -8.92 -28.25
C VAL A 452 -18.69 -10.14 -27.35
N VAL A 453 -19.75 -10.94 -27.23
CA VAL A 453 -19.77 -12.22 -26.52
C VAL A 453 -20.35 -13.29 -27.45
N TRP A 454 -19.74 -14.47 -27.47
CA TRP A 454 -20.24 -15.62 -28.22
C TRP A 454 -20.82 -16.68 -27.28
N ILE A 455 -21.93 -17.27 -27.68
CA ILE A 455 -22.52 -18.44 -27.03
C ILE A 455 -22.35 -19.63 -27.98
N THR A 456 -21.67 -20.68 -27.51
CA THR A 456 -21.46 -21.90 -28.28
C THR A 456 -22.72 -22.78 -28.32
N PRO A 457 -22.81 -23.78 -29.21
CA PRO A 457 -23.92 -24.74 -29.23
C PRO A 457 -24.16 -25.43 -27.87
N HIS A 458 -23.10 -25.56 -27.08
CA HIS A 458 -23.10 -26.13 -25.73
C HIS A 458 -23.39 -25.11 -24.62
N ARG A 459 -23.93 -23.93 -24.96
CA ARG A 459 -24.27 -22.85 -24.04
C ARG A 459 -23.09 -22.31 -23.21
N ARG A 460 -21.86 -22.40 -23.73
CA ARG A 460 -20.68 -21.78 -23.10
C ARG A 460 -20.50 -20.36 -23.61
N TYR A 461 -20.18 -19.43 -22.70
CA TYR A 461 -19.86 -18.05 -23.03
C TYR A 461 -18.38 -17.90 -23.34
N VAL A 462 -18.06 -17.30 -24.49
CA VAL A 462 -16.68 -17.00 -24.91
C VAL A 462 -16.56 -15.49 -25.12
N THR A 463 -15.54 -14.92 -24.51
CA THR A 463 -15.25 -13.47 -24.55
C THR A 463 -13.83 -13.23 -25.00
N THR A 464 -13.43 -11.97 -25.17
CA THR A 464 -12.02 -11.60 -25.44
C THR A 464 -11.07 -11.96 -24.29
N LYS A 465 -11.57 -12.23 -23.08
CA LYS A 465 -10.78 -12.70 -21.93
C LYS A 465 -10.63 -14.23 -21.89
N SER A 466 -11.39 -14.97 -22.68
CA SER A 466 -11.34 -16.43 -22.71
C SER A 466 -10.06 -16.91 -23.42
N SER A 467 -9.32 -17.82 -22.79
CA SER A 467 -8.14 -18.47 -23.37
C SER A 467 -8.41 -19.94 -23.64
N GLY A 468 -7.88 -20.48 -24.75
CA GLY A 468 -8.05 -21.89 -25.12
C GLY A 468 -8.06 -22.14 -26.63
N ARG A 469 -8.67 -23.26 -27.02
CA ARG A 469 -8.88 -23.67 -28.43
C ARG A 469 -9.90 -22.75 -29.15
N VAL A 470 -10.86 -22.21 -28.41
CA VAL A 470 -11.90 -21.30 -28.89
C VAL A 470 -11.74 -19.94 -28.21
N GLY A 471 -11.61 -18.86 -28.98
CA GLY A 471 -11.40 -17.50 -28.47
C GLY A 471 -12.05 -16.44 -29.34
N VAL A 472 -12.17 -15.21 -28.82
CA VAL A 472 -12.74 -14.07 -29.55
C VAL A 472 -11.64 -13.07 -29.90
N GLN A 473 -11.51 -12.72 -31.18
CA GLN A 473 -10.54 -11.74 -31.66
C GLN A 473 -10.96 -10.29 -31.39
N ALA A 474 -10.03 -9.35 -31.56
CA ALA A 474 -10.24 -7.92 -31.33
C ALA A 474 -11.30 -7.27 -32.25
N ASP A 475 -11.61 -7.89 -33.39
CA ASP A 475 -12.67 -7.47 -34.31
C ASP A 475 -14.07 -8.03 -33.93
N GLY A 476 -14.14 -8.91 -32.92
CA GLY A 476 -15.35 -9.60 -32.47
C GLY A 476 -15.54 -10.99 -33.08
N SER A 477 -14.68 -11.44 -33.99
CA SER A 477 -14.79 -12.76 -34.64
C SER A 477 -14.43 -13.90 -33.67
N LEU A 478 -15.19 -14.99 -33.72
CA LEU A 478 -14.85 -16.23 -33.00
C LEU A 478 -13.85 -17.03 -33.82
N GLU A 479 -12.75 -17.44 -33.18
CA GLU A 479 -11.73 -18.28 -33.77
C GLU A 479 -11.67 -19.62 -33.02
N ILE A 480 -11.77 -20.70 -33.78
CA ILE A 480 -11.59 -22.08 -33.33
C ILE A 480 -10.31 -22.57 -34.00
N LYS A 481 -9.25 -22.84 -33.23
CA LYS A 481 -7.92 -23.20 -33.79
C LYS A 481 -7.94 -24.53 -34.52
N GLU A 482 -8.63 -25.51 -33.95
CA GLU A 482 -8.79 -26.86 -34.46
C GLU A 482 -10.26 -27.23 -34.31
N ALA A 483 -10.99 -27.36 -35.42
CA ALA A 483 -12.40 -27.68 -35.42
C ALA A 483 -12.62 -29.19 -35.17
N GLU A 484 -13.43 -29.52 -34.17
CA GLU A 484 -13.82 -30.90 -33.85
C GLU A 484 -15.27 -31.15 -34.27
N LEU A 485 -15.65 -32.42 -34.50
CA LEU A 485 -17.02 -32.76 -34.94
C LEU A 485 -18.10 -32.23 -33.97
N HIS A 486 -17.83 -32.25 -32.65
CA HIS A 486 -18.77 -31.72 -31.66
C HIS A 486 -18.92 -30.20 -31.72
N ASP A 487 -17.98 -29.46 -32.31
CA ASP A 487 -18.10 -28.00 -32.43
C ASP A 487 -19.17 -27.59 -33.45
N SER A 488 -19.69 -28.53 -34.25
CA SER A 488 -20.80 -28.30 -35.19
C SER A 488 -22.05 -27.84 -34.47
N GLY A 489 -22.69 -26.80 -35.00
CA GLY A 489 -23.94 -26.28 -34.46
C GLY A 489 -24.14 -24.80 -34.70
N VAL A 490 -25.09 -24.24 -33.97
CA VAL A 490 -25.45 -22.82 -34.03
C VAL A 490 -24.75 -22.05 -32.93
N TYR A 491 -23.97 -21.06 -33.32
CA TYR A 491 -23.30 -20.09 -32.46
C TYR A 491 -24.10 -18.79 -32.46
N LEU A 492 -24.23 -18.17 -31.28
CA LEU A 492 -24.89 -16.88 -31.15
C LEU A 492 -23.86 -15.81 -30.79
N CYS A 493 -23.69 -14.82 -31.67
CA CYS A 493 -22.94 -13.62 -31.34
C CYS A 493 -23.88 -12.59 -30.71
N ILE A 494 -23.47 -11.99 -29.60
CA ILE A 494 -24.18 -10.92 -28.90
C ILE A 494 -23.25 -9.71 -28.84
N ALA A 495 -23.61 -8.63 -29.53
CA ALA A 495 -22.94 -7.35 -29.43
C ALA A 495 -23.75 -6.42 -28.53
N SER A 496 -23.10 -5.82 -27.53
CA SER A 496 -23.75 -5.01 -26.50
C SER A 496 -23.04 -3.68 -26.30
N ASN A 497 -23.82 -2.60 -26.19
CA ASN A 497 -23.36 -1.30 -25.71
C ASN A 497 -24.47 -0.62 -24.87
N PRO A 498 -24.25 0.57 -24.29
CA PRO A 498 -25.25 1.26 -23.48
C PRO A 498 -26.58 1.59 -24.19
N ALA A 499 -26.61 1.63 -25.52
CA ALA A 499 -27.85 1.82 -26.29
C ALA A 499 -28.63 0.52 -26.52
N GLY A 500 -28.07 -0.64 -26.18
CA GLY A 500 -28.73 -1.94 -26.19
C GLY A 500 -27.90 -3.04 -26.83
N ASN A 501 -28.58 -4.15 -27.15
CA ASN A 501 -27.95 -5.35 -27.66
C ASN A 501 -28.43 -5.67 -29.08
N ALA A 502 -27.57 -6.29 -29.87
CA ALA A 502 -27.89 -6.95 -31.13
C ALA A 502 -27.37 -8.38 -31.10
N THR A 503 -28.07 -9.30 -31.76
CA THR A 503 -27.73 -10.71 -31.79
C THR A 503 -27.67 -11.23 -33.22
N LEU A 504 -26.74 -12.15 -33.47
CA LEU A 504 -26.53 -12.80 -34.77
C LEU A 504 -26.38 -14.30 -34.58
N SER A 505 -27.05 -15.08 -35.42
CA SER A 505 -26.89 -16.53 -35.49
C SER A 505 -25.90 -16.91 -36.59
N ALA A 506 -24.88 -17.69 -36.25
CA ALA A 506 -23.91 -18.24 -37.19
C ALA A 506 -23.90 -19.77 -37.09
N SER A 507 -23.85 -20.47 -38.23
CA SER A 507 -23.84 -21.93 -38.26
C SER A 507 -22.47 -22.45 -38.70
N LEU A 508 -21.90 -23.35 -37.91
CA LEU A 508 -20.69 -24.07 -38.23
C LEU A 508 -21.03 -25.54 -38.50
N THR A 509 -20.54 -26.06 -39.60
CA THR A 509 -20.62 -27.49 -39.95
C THR A 509 -19.22 -28.04 -40.16
N VAL A 510 -18.83 -29.00 -39.31
CA VAL A 510 -17.53 -29.65 -39.39
C VAL A 510 -17.67 -30.97 -40.14
N LYS A 511 -16.89 -31.16 -41.20
CA LYS A 511 -16.86 -32.40 -41.97
C LYS A 511 -15.68 -33.26 -41.50
N SER A 512 -15.94 -34.54 -41.26
CA SER A 512 -14.85 -35.50 -41.06
C SER A 512 -14.19 -35.76 -42.41
N LEU A 513 -12.86 -35.75 -42.43
CA LEU A 513 -12.09 -36.16 -43.59
C LEU A 513 -12.22 -37.68 -43.72
N GLY A 514 -13.25 -38.14 -44.43
CA GLY A 514 -13.43 -39.56 -44.73
C GLY A 514 -12.20 -40.07 -45.48
N THR A 515 -11.34 -40.83 -44.79
CA THR A 515 -10.36 -41.69 -45.45
C THR A 515 -11.13 -42.70 -46.27
N GLY A 516 -11.06 -42.56 -47.59
CA GLY A 516 -11.67 -43.48 -48.54
C GLY A 516 -11.24 -44.92 -48.29
N ASP A 517 -12.23 -45.80 -48.32
CA ASP A 517 -12.20 -47.24 -48.59
C ASP A 517 -10.83 -47.92 -48.63
N ARG A 518 -10.59 -48.84 -47.68
CA ARG A 518 -9.96 -50.13 -47.98
C ARG A 518 -10.02 -51.14 -46.82
N PHE A 519 -10.58 -52.30 -47.16
CA PHE A 519 -10.56 -53.61 -46.47
C PHE A 519 -11.51 -53.77 -45.27
N SER A 520 -12.18 -54.91 -45.04
CA SER A 520 -12.48 -56.14 -45.79
C SER A 520 -13.30 -56.99 -44.81
N TYR A 521 -14.41 -57.58 -45.26
CA TYR A 521 -15.09 -58.77 -44.73
C TYR A 521 -14.91 -59.16 -43.24
N SER A 522 -16.02 -59.11 -42.49
CA SER A 522 -16.46 -60.32 -41.78
C SER A 522 -17.95 -60.29 -41.48
N ASN A 523 -18.62 -61.25 -42.11
CA ASN A 523 -19.98 -61.68 -41.96
C ASN A 523 -20.26 -62.17 -40.53
N ARG A 524 -21.34 -61.70 -39.88
CA ARG A 524 -22.12 -62.57 -38.97
C ARG A 524 -23.54 -62.04 -38.75
N SER A 525 -24.45 -62.77 -39.36
CA SER A 525 -25.89 -62.83 -39.17
C SER A 525 -26.30 -62.92 -37.70
N SER A 526 -27.39 -62.25 -37.34
CA SER A 526 -28.59 -62.90 -36.80
C SER A 526 -29.69 -61.88 -36.48
N ASN A 527 -30.79 -61.98 -37.23
CA ASN A 527 -32.20 -61.90 -36.82
C ASN A 527 -32.53 -61.25 -35.47
N TYR A 528 -33.43 -60.27 -35.48
CA TYR A 528 -34.77 -60.40 -34.90
C TYR A 528 -35.75 -59.48 -35.63
N LEU A 529 -36.81 -60.07 -36.18
CA LEU A 529 -38.02 -59.38 -36.62
C LEU A 529 -38.92 -59.13 -35.41
N MET A 530 -39.60 -57.98 -35.34
CA MET A 530 -41.06 -57.90 -35.37
C MET A 530 -41.56 -56.45 -35.36
N ASP A 531 -42.63 -56.27 -36.13
CA ASP A 531 -43.45 -55.07 -36.34
C ASP A 531 -44.05 -54.48 -35.05
N SER A 532 -44.35 -53.17 -35.07
CA SER A 532 -45.75 -52.71 -35.04
C SER A 532 -45.90 -51.19 -35.08
N ASN A 533 -46.92 -50.82 -35.84
CA ASN A 533 -47.48 -49.52 -36.19
C ASN A 533 -48.15 -48.83 -34.98
N SER A 534 -48.03 -47.51 -34.82
CA SER A 534 -49.14 -46.61 -34.40
C SER A 534 -48.73 -45.15 -34.18
N THR A 535 -49.76 -44.32 -34.28
CA THR A 535 -49.88 -42.90 -34.58
C THR A 535 -49.68 -41.92 -33.41
N TRP A 536 -49.35 -40.69 -33.81
CA TRP A 536 -49.37 -39.39 -33.15
C TRP A 536 -50.21 -39.22 -31.87
N GLY A 537 -49.61 -38.60 -30.85
CA GLY A 537 -50.29 -38.01 -29.69
C GLY A 537 -49.32 -37.26 -28.76
N ASN A 538 -49.68 -36.03 -28.39
CA ASN A 538 -48.94 -35.11 -27.51
C ASN A 538 -48.45 -35.75 -26.19
N GLY A 539 -47.20 -35.48 -25.82
CA GLY A 539 -46.68 -35.79 -24.49
C GLY A 539 -45.16 -35.63 -24.40
N THR A 540 -44.71 -34.99 -23.33
CA THR A 540 -43.31 -34.81 -22.90
C THR A 540 -42.46 -36.08 -23.04
N VAL A 541 -41.38 -36.02 -23.83
CA VAL A 541 -40.39 -37.09 -23.92
C VAL A 541 -39.20 -36.76 -23.02
N LEU A 542 -39.08 -37.53 -21.94
CA LEU A 542 -37.91 -37.60 -21.08
C LEU A 542 -36.83 -38.40 -21.81
N TYR A 543 -35.70 -37.80 -22.17
CA TYR A 543 -34.55 -38.53 -22.70
C TYR A 543 -33.81 -39.26 -21.56
N ASN A 544 -34.20 -40.50 -21.27
CA ASN A 544 -33.36 -41.41 -20.49
C ASN A 544 -32.24 -41.95 -21.40
N ILE A 545 -31.07 -41.33 -21.33
CA ILE A 545 -29.84 -41.84 -21.96
C ILE A 545 -29.29 -42.96 -21.07
N THR A 546 -29.55 -44.22 -21.43
CA THR A 546 -28.79 -45.36 -20.92
C THR A 546 -27.48 -45.49 -21.70
N VAL A 547 -26.38 -45.04 -21.10
CA VAL A 547 -25.02 -45.28 -21.61
C VAL A 547 -24.68 -46.75 -21.34
N PRO A 548 -24.32 -47.58 -22.34
CA PRO A 548 -23.81 -48.91 -22.08
C PRO A 548 -22.37 -48.75 -21.58
N ILE A 549 -22.17 -48.88 -20.27
CA ILE A 549 -20.83 -48.84 -19.70
C ILE A 549 -20.21 -50.22 -19.90
N ASP A 550 -19.22 -50.32 -20.78
CA ASP A 550 -18.49 -51.56 -21.03
C ASP A 550 -17.67 -51.93 -19.77
N LEU A 551 -18.01 -53.09 -19.19
CA LEU A 551 -17.41 -53.61 -17.96
C LEU A 551 -15.89 -53.77 -18.09
N LYS A 552 -15.37 -53.97 -19.32
CA LYS A 552 -13.93 -54.01 -19.58
C LYS A 552 -13.27 -52.64 -19.37
N THR A 553 -13.91 -51.55 -19.76
CA THR A 553 -13.35 -50.19 -19.63
C THR A 553 -13.31 -49.75 -18.17
N ILE A 554 -14.32 -50.12 -17.37
CA ILE A 554 -14.31 -49.87 -15.92
C ILE A 554 -13.13 -50.62 -15.29
N ILE A 555 -12.99 -51.93 -15.51
CA ILE A 555 -11.95 -52.76 -14.87
C ILE A 555 -10.53 -52.25 -15.21
N ILE A 556 -10.29 -51.81 -16.45
CA ILE A 556 -9.01 -51.25 -16.86
C ILE A 556 -8.76 -49.89 -16.18
N SER A 557 -9.78 -49.04 -16.06
CA SER A 557 -9.66 -47.74 -15.40
C SER A 557 -9.41 -47.84 -13.89
N THR A 558 -10.06 -48.79 -13.19
CA THR A 558 -9.82 -49.03 -11.76
C THR A 558 -8.48 -49.70 -11.50
N ALA A 559 -8.03 -50.60 -12.37
CA ALA A 559 -6.71 -51.22 -12.25
C ALA A 559 -5.56 -50.20 -12.44
N MET A 560 -5.68 -49.32 -13.44
CA MET A 560 -4.70 -48.24 -13.65
C MET A 560 -4.73 -47.19 -12.52
N GLY A 561 -5.92 -46.85 -12.01
CA GLY A 561 -6.08 -45.96 -10.86
C GLY A 561 -5.43 -46.51 -9.59
N CYS A 562 -5.66 -47.79 -9.25
CA CYS A 562 -5.09 -48.42 -8.07
C CYS A 562 -3.55 -48.52 -8.11
N LEU A 563 -2.96 -48.80 -9.27
CA LEU A 563 -1.50 -48.86 -9.41
C LEU A 563 -0.85 -47.49 -9.24
N SER A 564 -1.46 -46.43 -9.77
CA SER A 564 -0.96 -45.05 -9.59
C SER A 564 -1.06 -44.59 -8.13
N PHE A 565 -2.15 -44.95 -7.43
CA PHE A 565 -2.34 -44.61 -6.02
C PHE A 565 -1.35 -45.34 -5.11
N LEU A 566 -1.14 -46.64 -5.31
CA LEU A 566 -0.14 -47.43 -4.58
C LEU A 566 1.28 -46.91 -4.79
N GLY A 567 1.62 -46.47 -6.03
CA GLY A 567 2.91 -45.86 -6.32
C GLY A 567 3.18 -44.58 -5.54
N VAL A 568 2.18 -43.68 -5.45
CA VAL A 568 2.29 -42.43 -4.69
C VAL A 568 2.41 -42.71 -3.19
N VAL A 569 1.66 -43.68 -2.66
CA VAL A 569 1.71 -44.05 -1.23
C VAL A 569 3.08 -44.62 -0.87
N VAL A 570 3.63 -45.54 -1.67
CA VAL A 570 4.98 -46.10 -1.45
C VAL A 570 6.05 -45.01 -1.53
N PHE A 571 5.97 -44.11 -2.50
CA PHE A 571 6.89 -42.98 -2.63
C PHE A 571 6.83 -42.05 -1.40
N CYS A 572 5.63 -41.78 -0.88
CA CYS A 572 5.45 -40.96 0.33
C CYS A 572 6.03 -41.64 1.58
N PHE A 573 5.88 -42.96 1.71
CA PHE A 573 6.51 -43.73 2.79
C PHE A 573 8.04 -43.74 2.70
N LEU A 574 8.62 -43.83 1.50
CA LEU A 574 10.06 -43.74 1.29
C LEU A 574 10.60 -42.36 1.69
N LEU A 575 9.88 -41.27 1.36
CA LEU A 575 10.23 -39.92 1.79
C LEU A 575 10.15 -39.75 3.30
N LEU A 576 9.10 -40.27 3.95
CA LEU A 576 8.97 -40.23 5.41
C LEU A 576 10.04 -41.07 6.11
N PHE A 577 10.44 -42.21 5.54
CA PHE A 577 11.51 -43.05 6.05
C PHE A 577 12.89 -42.39 5.88
N ALA A 578 13.15 -41.74 4.74
CA ALA A 578 14.35 -40.94 4.51
C ALA A 578 14.42 -39.74 5.48
N TRP A 579 13.29 -39.08 5.71
CA TRP A 579 13.18 -37.96 6.64
C TRP A 579 13.35 -38.38 8.11
N SER A 580 12.84 -39.57 8.47
CA SER A 580 13.04 -40.19 9.79
C SER A 580 14.51 -40.50 10.06
N ARG A 581 15.25 -41.02 9.08
CA ARG A 581 16.70 -41.26 9.22
C ARG A 581 17.55 -39.98 9.18
N GLY A 582 17.05 -38.89 8.61
CA GLY A 582 17.75 -37.60 8.53
C GLY A 582 17.80 -36.80 9.83
N LYS A 583 17.00 -37.14 10.86
CA LYS A 583 16.88 -36.33 12.09
C LYS A 583 17.91 -36.63 13.18
N GLY A 584 18.94 -37.43 12.90
CA GLY A 584 19.91 -37.89 13.90
C GLY A 584 21.31 -37.27 13.89
N ARG A 585 21.68 -36.41 12.92
CA ARG A 585 23.03 -35.81 12.86
C ARG A 585 23.06 -34.42 12.22
N HIS A 586 22.54 -33.40 12.90
CA HIS A 586 23.05 -32.04 12.68
C HIS A 586 24.34 -31.87 13.48
N LYS A 587 25.49 -32.03 12.82
CA LYS A 587 26.77 -31.50 13.32
C LYS A 587 26.82 -30.00 12.98
N ASN A 588 27.00 -29.15 13.99
CA ASN A 588 27.06 -27.69 13.89
C ASN A 588 28.41 -27.15 13.37
N ASN A 589 29.00 -27.76 12.34
CA ASN A 589 30.20 -27.21 11.70
C ASN A 589 30.04 -27.25 10.18
N PHE A 590 30.02 -26.08 9.55
CA PHE A 590 30.20 -25.94 8.10
C PHE A 590 31.64 -25.48 7.85
N ASP A 591 32.44 -26.30 7.17
CA ASP A 591 33.73 -25.89 6.61
C ASP A 591 33.46 -25.24 5.24
N ILE A 592 33.83 -23.95 5.09
CA ILE A 592 33.78 -23.25 3.80
C ILE A 592 35.20 -23.16 3.26
N GLU A 593 35.42 -23.71 2.06
CA GLU A 593 36.66 -23.57 1.32
C GLU A 593 36.60 -22.30 0.46
N TYR A 594 37.43 -21.31 0.78
CA TYR A 594 37.51 -20.04 0.05
C TYR A 594 38.78 -19.99 -0.80
N VAL A 595 38.63 -19.66 -2.09
CA VAL A 595 39.74 -19.34 -3.00
C VAL A 595 39.60 -17.85 -3.37
N PRO A 596 40.54 -16.97 -2.97
CA PRO A 596 40.46 -15.57 -3.31
C PRO A 596 40.71 -15.36 -4.81
N ARG A 597 39.82 -14.63 -5.49
CA ARG A 597 40.11 -14.06 -6.82
C ARG A 597 40.80 -12.71 -6.63
N LYS A 598 41.98 -12.57 -7.26
CA LYS A 598 42.81 -11.36 -7.29
C LYS A 598 42.12 -10.26 -8.11
N SER A 599 41.98 -9.06 -7.55
CA SER A 599 41.67 -7.85 -8.32
C SER A 599 42.96 -7.26 -8.91
N ASN A 600 42.90 -6.76 -10.13
CA ASN A 600 44.05 -6.20 -10.84
C ASN A 600 44.54 -4.90 -10.18
N GLY A 601 45.81 -4.90 -9.75
CA GLY A 601 46.55 -3.73 -9.28
C GLY A 601 48.03 -4.08 -9.03
N ALA A 602 48.91 -3.26 -9.61
CA ALA A 602 50.36 -3.39 -9.82
C ALA A 602 51.28 -3.94 -8.69
N ALA A 603 52.28 -4.70 -9.16
CA ALA A 603 53.71 -4.78 -8.79
C ALA A 603 54.21 -5.38 -7.44
N ASN A 604 55.08 -6.39 -7.64
CA ASN A 604 56.30 -6.82 -6.92
C ASN A 604 56.24 -7.76 -5.70
N ASP A 605 56.79 -8.97 -5.95
CA ASP A 605 57.66 -9.84 -5.15
C ASP A 605 57.36 -10.11 -3.67
N ALA A 606 56.87 -11.33 -3.40
CA ALA A 606 57.54 -12.30 -2.52
C ALA A 606 56.76 -13.64 -2.52
N ALA A 607 57.50 -14.74 -2.61
CA ALA A 607 56.97 -16.09 -2.56
C ALA A 607 56.51 -16.46 -1.16
N GLU A 608 55.24 -16.88 -1.00
CA GLU A 608 54.82 -17.70 0.14
C GLU A 608 53.67 -18.64 -0.29
N THR A 609 53.93 -19.93 -0.11
CA THR A 609 53.00 -21.04 -0.27
C THR A 609 51.85 -20.94 0.73
N SER A 610 50.63 -20.65 0.28
CA SER A 610 49.43 -20.85 1.10
C SER A 610 48.35 -21.63 0.32
N GLY A 611 48.23 -22.92 0.63
CA GLY A 611 47.08 -23.75 0.23
C GLY A 611 45.78 -23.31 0.93
N PRO A 612 44.65 -23.96 0.62
CA PRO A 612 43.34 -23.57 1.14
C PRO A 612 43.33 -23.52 2.67
N ARG A 613 43.05 -22.34 3.25
CA ARG A 613 42.91 -22.17 4.70
C ARG A 613 41.47 -22.49 5.11
N ARG A 614 41.32 -23.50 5.98
CA ARG A 614 40.05 -23.85 6.64
C ARG A 614 39.86 -22.98 7.88
N VAL A 615 38.75 -22.26 7.96
CA VAL A 615 38.36 -21.51 9.16
C VAL A 615 37.09 -22.14 9.73
N ASN A 616 37.19 -22.68 10.95
CA ASN A 616 36.04 -23.19 11.68
C ASN A 616 35.39 -22.05 12.47
N MET A 617 34.20 -21.61 12.06
CA MET A 617 33.39 -20.66 12.82
C MET A 617 32.29 -21.41 13.59
N LYS A 618 32.30 -21.28 14.91
CA LYS A 618 31.27 -21.80 15.82
C LYS A 618 30.25 -20.69 16.07
N MET A 619 29.03 -20.83 15.55
CA MET A 619 27.93 -19.94 15.96
C MET A 619 27.54 -20.28 17.41
N ILE A 620 27.55 -19.27 18.28
CA ILE A 620 26.96 -19.32 19.63
C ILE A 620 25.48 -18.97 19.50
#